data_AF-B6QU38-F1
#
_entry.id   AF-B6QU38-F1
#
_cell.length_a   1.000
_cell.length_b   1.000
_cell.length_c   1.000
_cell.angle_alpha   90.00
_cell.angle_beta   90.00
_cell.angle_gamma   90.00
#
_symmetry.space_group_name_H-M   'P 1'
#
loop_
_entity.id
_entity.type
_entity.pdbx_description
1 polymer ?
#
loop_
_entity_poly.entity_id
_entity_poly.type
_entity_poly.pdbx_seq_one_letter_code
_entity_poly.pdbx_strand_id
1 'polypeptide(L)'
;MEQVIEMQAKIYKQQMQYRLIEQMEAMQEKQERRDEEKERRYLFREQRDLLTQAQAPHQMAYSLPERSTIGPSLLTFKTNMNPGQFEAVPITPISRPRSSSSMESGEDEYDTLMKFFAWKINSIKNEDRKEKWKRAQTIIFTNDWSIRELRQMEDDKTPAYQRAIKAGILDSLARGFRRELRQYRQSVRRTRDEYAAVIALDALGGGDSTITSIVD
;
A
#
# COMPACT_ATOMS: atom_id res chain seq x y z
N MET A 1 -29.23 -4.81 46.63
CA MET A 1 -29.80 -4.07 45.47
C MET A 1 -28.71 -3.60 44.51
N GLU A 2 -27.57 -3.12 44.99
CA GLU A 2 -26.46 -2.62 44.15
C GLU A 2 -25.86 -3.68 43.20
N GLN A 3 -25.67 -4.93 43.64
CA GLN A 3 -25.14 -6.01 42.77
C GLN A 3 -26.00 -6.30 41.53
N VAL A 4 -27.32 -6.11 41.62
CA VAL A 4 -28.23 -6.34 40.49
C VAL A 4 -28.08 -5.22 39.45
N ILE A 5 -27.90 -3.98 39.91
CA ILE A 5 -27.70 -2.81 39.06
C ILE A 5 -26.35 -2.90 38.33
N GLU A 6 -25.30 -3.31 39.03
CA GLU A 6 -23.96 -3.46 38.47
C GLU A 6 -23.90 -4.59 37.42
N MET A 7 -24.59 -5.71 37.69
CA MET A 7 -24.72 -6.81 36.72
C MET A 7 -25.48 -6.36 35.46
N GLN A 8 -26.55 -5.58 35.62
CA GLN A 8 -27.33 -5.06 34.49
C GLN A 8 -26.51 -4.08 33.63
N ALA A 9 -25.70 -3.23 34.26
CA ALA A 9 -24.76 -2.34 33.57
C ALA A 9 -23.68 -3.13 32.80
N LYS A 10 -23.17 -4.22 33.39
CA LYS A 10 -22.17 -5.09 32.76
C LYS A 10 -22.71 -5.81 31.53
N ILE A 11 -23.93 -6.34 31.61
CA ILE A 11 -24.62 -6.98 30.48
C ILE A 11 -24.86 -5.97 29.35
N TYR A 12 -25.32 -4.77 29.69
CA TYR A 12 -25.56 -3.72 28.70
C TYR A 12 -24.27 -3.29 27.98
N LYS A 13 -23.19 -3.11 28.73
CA LYS A 13 -21.87 -2.77 28.17
C LYS A 13 -21.35 -3.88 27.25
N GLN A 14 -21.52 -5.13 27.64
CA GLN A 14 -21.13 -6.28 26.84
C GLN A 14 -21.93 -6.35 25.54
N GLN A 15 -23.25 -6.16 25.57
CA GLN A 15 -24.09 -6.12 24.37
C GLN A 15 -23.67 -5.01 23.40
N MET A 16 -23.32 -3.82 23.91
CA MET A 16 -22.84 -2.72 23.08
C MET A 16 -21.50 -3.05 22.41
N GLN A 17 -20.58 -3.70 23.13
CA GLN A 17 -19.31 -4.15 22.56
C GLN A 17 -19.52 -5.19 21.46
N TYR A 18 -20.39 -6.18 21.67
CA TYR A 18 -20.73 -7.17 20.64
C TYR A 18 -21.28 -6.52 19.38
N ARG A 19 -22.19 -5.56 19.52
CA ARG A 19 -22.78 -4.86 18.38
C ARG A 19 -21.75 -4.06 17.58
N LEU A 20 -20.77 -3.46 18.27
CA LEU A 20 -19.67 -2.74 17.62
C LEU A 20 -18.75 -3.67 16.83
N ILE A 21 -18.41 -4.83 17.41
CA ILE A 21 -17.58 -5.86 16.77
C ILE A 21 -18.29 -6.39 15.51
N GLU A 22 -19.58 -6.71 15.63
CA GLU A 22 -20.40 -7.20 14.53
C GLU A 22 -20.49 -6.17 13.39
N GLN A 23 -20.64 -4.88 13.72
CA GLN A 23 -20.65 -3.81 12.74
C GLN A 23 -19.30 -3.65 12.02
N MET A 24 -18.18 -3.77 12.75
CA MET A 24 -16.85 -3.74 12.15
C MET A 24 -16.63 -4.94 11.22
N GLU A 25 -17.04 -6.14 11.65
CA GLU A 25 -16.90 -7.34 10.83
C GLU A 25 -17.75 -7.26 9.56
N ALA A 26 -19.00 -6.81 9.65
CA ALA A 26 -19.86 -6.61 8.48
C ALA A 26 -19.29 -5.58 7.50
N MET A 27 -18.67 -4.51 8.00
CA MET A 27 -18.00 -3.52 7.16
C MET A 27 -16.77 -4.11 6.45
N GLN A 28 -16.00 -4.92 7.16
CA GLN A 28 -14.81 -5.59 6.63
C GLN A 28 -15.19 -6.65 5.58
N GLU A 29 -16.18 -7.51 5.85
CA GLU A 29 -16.67 -8.51 4.90
C GLU A 29 -17.21 -7.82 3.63
N LYS A 30 -17.96 -6.73 3.79
CA LYS A 30 -18.46 -5.94 2.64
C LYS A 30 -17.31 -5.33 1.82
N GLN A 31 -16.21 -4.97 2.47
CA GLN A 31 -15.04 -4.47 1.78
C GLN A 31 -14.34 -5.60 1.01
N GLU A 32 -14.18 -6.76 1.64
CA GLU A 32 -13.57 -7.94 1.03
C GLU A 32 -14.36 -8.42 -0.19
N ARG A 33 -15.70 -8.52 -0.09
CA ARG A 33 -16.55 -8.85 -1.24
C ARG A 33 -16.37 -7.89 -2.42
N ARG A 34 -16.22 -6.59 -2.14
CA ARG A 34 -15.98 -5.61 -3.21
C ARG A 34 -14.63 -5.79 -3.87
N ASP A 35 -13.63 -6.23 -3.13
CA ASP A 35 -12.29 -6.45 -3.67
C ASP A 35 -12.21 -7.80 -4.41
N GLU A 36 -12.87 -8.85 -3.91
CA GLU A 36 -13.03 -10.13 -4.62
C GLU A 36 -13.81 -9.97 -5.92
N GLU A 37 -14.89 -9.18 -5.93
CA GLU A 37 -15.67 -8.92 -7.14
C GLU A 37 -14.83 -8.17 -8.19
N LYS A 38 -14.03 -7.19 -7.75
CA LYS A 38 -13.08 -6.50 -8.64
C LYS A 38 -12.04 -7.46 -9.20
N GLU A 39 -11.51 -8.35 -8.38
CA GLU A 39 -10.52 -9.34 -8.82
C GLU A 39 -11.14 -10.33 -9.82
N ARG A 40 -12.37 -10.80 -9.60
CA ARG A 40 -13.10 -11.61 -10.59
C ARG A 40 -13.31 -10.87 -11.90
N ARG A 41 -13.71 -9.59 -11.85
CA ARG A 41 -13.88 -8.76 -13.06
C ARG A 41 -12.56 -8.56 -13.79
N TYR A 42 -11.47 -8.39 -13.06
CA TYR A 42 -10.13 -8.25 -13.62
C TYR A 42 -9.70 -9.52 -14.34
N LEU A 43 -9.79 -10.67 -13.67
CA LEU A 43 -9.45 -11.98 -14.26
C LEU A 43 -10.29 -12.30 -15.50
N PHE A 44 -11.59 -11.97 -15.47
CA PHE A 44 -12.47 -12.20 -16.61
C PHE A 44 -12.10 -11.30 -17.80
N ARG A 45 -11.72 -10.04 -17.54
CA ARG A 45 -11.23 -9.13 -18.58
C ARG A 45 -9.93 -9.64 -19.19
N GLU A 46 -8.99 -10.08 -18.36
CA GLU A 46 -7.70 -10.62 -18.80
C GLU A 46 -7.88 -11.87 -19.68
N GLN A 47 -8.77 -12.79 -19.28
CA GLN A 47 -9.10 -13.97 -20.09
C GLN A 47 -9.73 -13.60 -21.44
N ARG A 48 -10.58 -12.57 -21.48
CA ARG A 48 -11.16 -12.05 -22.73
C ARG A 48 -10.11 -11.40 -23.63
N ASP A 49 -9.19 -10.63 -23.07
CA ASP A 49 -8.13 -9.97 -23.83
C ASP A 49 -7.17 -11.01 -24.43
N LEU A 50 -6.86 -12.10 -23.71
CA LEU A 50 -6.09 -13.23 -24.22
C LEU A 50 -6.80 -13.94 -25.39
N LEU A 51 -8.12 -14.15 -25.31
CA LEU A 51 -8.90 -14.73 -26.41
C LEU A 51 -8.96 -13.80 -27.64
N THR A 52 -9.10 -12.48 -27.41
CA THR A 52 -9.17 -11.47 -28.47
C THR A 52 -7.81 -11.32 -29.18
N GLN A 53 -6.70 -11.45 -28.44
CA GLN A 53 -5.36 -11.42 -29.00
C GLN A 53 -5.02 -12.69 -29.81
N ALA A 54 -5.51 -13.85 -29.39
CA ALA A 54 -5.35 -15.11 -30.12
C ALA A 54 -6.20 -15.20 -31.40
N GLN A 55 -7.20 -14.33 -31.54
CA GLN A 55 -8.19 -14.36 -32.62
C GLN A 55 -8.17 -13.08 -33.47
N ALA A 56 -7.04 -12.38 -33.55
CA ALA A 56 -6.83 -11.29 -34.50
C ALA A 56 -6.34 -11.84 -35.86
N PRO A 57 -7.22 -12.06 -36.86
CA PRO A 57 -6.78 -12.03 -38.23
C PRO A 57 -6.39 -10.58 -38.57
N HIS A 58 -5.31 -10.43 -39.30
CA HIS A 58 -5.04 -9.22 -40.06
C HIS A 58 -6.31 -8.82 -40.85
N GLN A 59 -6.44 -7.51 -41.08
CA GLN A 59 -7.38 -6.83 -41.99
C GLN A 59 -8.67 -6.29 -41.33
N MET A 60 -8.75 -4.96 -41.23
CA MET A 60 -9.52 -4.17 -42.20
C MET A 60 -9.12 -2.69 -42.08
N ALA A 61 -8.54 -2.20 -43.17
CA ALA A 61 -8.40 -0.79 -43.46
C ALA A 61 -9.79 -0.19 -43.65
N TYR A 62 -10.11 0.87 -42.90
CA TYR A 62 -11.05 1.89 -43.36
C TYR A 62 -10.45 3.25 -43.07
N SER A 63 -9.98 3.84 -44.16
CA SER A 63 -9.59 5.23 -44.34
C SER A 63 -10.71 6.17 -43.87
N LEU A 64 -10.39 7.05 -42.93
CA LEU A 64 -11.20 8.25 -42.67
C LEU A 64 -10.93 9.27 -43.78
N PRO A 65 -11.97 9.90 -44.38
CA PRO A 65 -11.76 11.00 -45.30
C PRO A 65 -11.39 12.27 -44.51
N GLU A 66 -10.25 12.85 -44.86
CA GLU A 66 -9.80 14.16 -44.41
C GLU A 66 -10.83 15.23 -44.81
N ARG A 67 -11.29 15.99 -43.82
CA ARG A 67 -12.05 17.22 -44.08
C ARG A 67 -11.09 18.40 -43.97
N SER A 68 -10.64 18.86 -45.13
CA SER A 68 -9.91 20.10 -45.30
C SER A 68 -10.76 21.27 -44.78
N THR A 69 -10.18 22.13 -43.94
CA THR A 69 -10.65 23.52 -43.84
C THR A 69 -9.44 24.43 -43.71
N ILE A 70 -9.37 25.29 -44.72
CA ILE A 70 -8.37 26.32 -45.00
C ILE A 70 -8.46 27.42 -43.93
N GLY A 71 -7.32 27.91 -43.47
CA GLY A 71 -7.22 29.13 -42.66
C GLY A 71 -5.75 29.57 -42.50
N PRO A 72 -5.38 30.79 -42.90
CA PRO A 72 -4.01 31.11 -43.32
C PRO A 72 -3.05 31.49 -42.18
N SER A 73 -1.80 31.17 -42.45
CA SER A 73 -0.58 31.55 -41.75
C SER A 73 -0.25 33.04 -41.95
N LEU A 74 0.22 33.72 -40.89
CA LEU A 74 1.20 34.81 -41.03
C LEU A 74 2.05 34.94 -39.74
N LEU A 75 3.34 35.16 -39.97
CA LEU A 75 4.42 35.65 -39.09
C LEU A 75 5.51 34.64 -38.72
N THR A 76 6.30 34.33 -39.76
CA THR A 76 7.76 34.54 -39.84
C THR A 76 8.36 35.37 -38.69
N PHE A 77 9.45 34.92 -38.05
CA PHE A 77 10.75 35.63 -38.03
C PHE A 77 11.92 34.71 -37.61
N LYS A 78 12.90 34.67 -38.51
CA LYS A 78 14.37 34.63 -38.31
C LYS A 78 15.04 33.39 -37.71
N THR A 79 15.54 32.60 -38.66
CA THR A 79 16.82 31.89 -38.64
C THR A 79 17.99 32.73 -38.10
N ASN A 80 18.84 32.12 -37.28
CA ASN A 80 20.27 32.37 -37.35
C ASN A 80 21.01 31.02 -37.32
N MET A 81 21.75 30.76 -38.39
CA MET A 81 22.69 29.65 -38.54
C MET A 81 24.08 30.21 -38.27
N ASN A 82 24.88 29.53 -37.45
CA ASN A 82 26.29 29.40 -37.78
C ASN A 82 26.85 28.06 -37.28
N PRO A 83 27.66 27.35 -38.10
CA PRO A 83 28.20 26.04 -37.81
C PRO A 83 29.64 26.13 -37.25
N GLY A 84 30.12 25.09 -36.57
CA GLY A 84 31.55 24.98 -36.30
C GLY A 84 31.97 24.12 -35.12
N GLN A 85 32.21 22.84 -35.41
CA GLN A 85 33.38 22.05 -34.97
C GLN A 85 33.61 21.65 -33.49
N PHE A 86 34.18 20.43 -33.44
CA PHE A 86 35.05 19.81 -32.43
C PHE A 86 34.48 18.73 -31.51
N GLU A 87 34.98 17.53 -31.79
CA GLU A 87 35.26 16.38 -30.94
C GLU A 87 35.44 16.70 -29.44
N ALA A 88 34.91 15.82 -28.59
CA ALA A 88 35.71 14.98 -27.70
C ALA A 88 34.81 14.18 -26.76
N VAL A 89 34.95 12.86 -26.81
CA VAL A 89 34.54 11.97 -25.72
C VAL A 89 35.61 12.09 -24.62
N PRO A 90 35.22 12.27 -23.34
CA PRO A 90 35.93 11.54 -22.30
C PRO A 90 35.01 10.95 -21.22
N ILE A 91 35.11 9.63 -21.12
CA ILE A 91 35.18 8.77 -19.92
C ILE A 91 34.99 9.47 -18.55
N THR A 92 33.86 9.15 -17.88
CA THR A 92 33.56 9.00 -16.43
C THR A 92 34.13 10.00 -15.39
N PRO A 93 33.33 10.41 -14.37
CA PRO A 93 33.23 9.57 -13.18
C PRO A 93 31.80 9.44 -12.61
N ILE A 94 31.58 8.27 -12.00
CA ILE A 94 30.45 7.89 -11.17
C ILE A 94 30.26 8.94 -10.05
N SER A 95 29.27 9.82 -10.21
CA SER A 95 28.80 10.67 -9.12
C SER A 95 27.88 9.84 -8.22
N ARG A 96 28.48 9.16 -7.25
CA ARG A 96 27.81 8.59 -6.08
C ARG A 96 27.09 9.72 -5.34
N PRO A 97 25.75 9.74 -5.23
CA PRO A 97 25.11 10.66 -4.32
C PRO A 97 25.48 10.26 -2.89
N ARG A 98 26.31 11.13 -2.32
CA ARG A 98 26.76 11.26 -0.95
C ARG A 98 25.61 10.99 0.02
N SER A 99 25.76 9.97 0.87
CA SER A 99 25.01 9.85 2.12
C SER A 99 25.19 11.12 2.93
N SER A 100 24.08 11.79 3.25
CA SER A 100 23.91 12.61 4.46
C SER A 100 22.50 13.20 4.50
N SER A 101 21.63 12.62 5.31
CA SER A 101 21.07 13.37 6.45
C SER A 101 20.18 12.48 7.31
N SER A 102 20.39 12.70 8.60
CA SER A 102 19.64 12.29 9.78
C SER A 102 18.11 12.38 9.61
N MET A 103 17.40 11.33 10.03
CA MET A 103 16.07 11.49 10.62
C MET A 103 15.91 10.51 11.79
N GLU A 104 16.01 11.11 12.95
CA GLU A 104 15.61 10.65 14.27
C GLU A 104 14.15 10.17 14.31
N SER A 105 13.98 8.86 14.49
CA SER A 105 12.92 8.18 15.26
C SER A 105 13.30 6.70 15.25
N GLY A 106 13.80 6.20 16.38
CA GLY A 106 14.55 4.95 16.53
C GLY A 106 13.80 3.63 16.32
N GLU A 107 13.03 3.51 15.23
CA GLU A 107 12.62 2.21 14.69
C GLU A 107 13.31 2.02 13.35
N ASP A 108 14.12 0.96 13.25
CA ASP A 108 14.79 0.62 12.01
C ASP A 108 13.76 0.40 10.89
N GLU A 109 14.09 0.83 9.68
CA GLU A 109 13.20 0.67 8.51
C GLU A 109 12.87 -0.82 8.30
N TYR A 110 13.82 -1.69 8.64
CA TYR A 110 13.67 -3.14 8.67
C TYR A 110 12.62 -3.60 9.68
N ASP A 111 12.64 -3.09 10.91
CA ASP A 111 11.65 -3.40 11.94
C ASP A 111 10.26 -2.92 11.56
N THR A 112 10.19 -1.73 10.95
CA THR A 112 8.92 -1.20 10.42
C THR A 112 8.34 -2.10 9.34
N LEU A 113 9.17 -2.60 8.42
CA LEU A 113 8.76 -3.57 7.41
C LEU A 113 8.34 -4.90 8.05
N MET A 114 9.08 -5.38 9.05
CA MET A 114 8.74 -6.61 9.76
C MET A 114 7.36 -6.53 10.41
N LYS A 115 7.09 -5.43 11.12
CA LYS A 115 5.78 -5.16 11.74
C LYS A 115 4.67 -5.03 10.69
N PHE A 116 4.96 -4.39 9.55
CA PHE A 116 4.01 -4.27 8.43
C PHE A 116 3.61 -5.63 7.87
N PHE A 117 4.59 -6.50 7.56
CA PHE A 117 4.30 -7.84 7.03
C PHE A 117 3.59 -8.71 8.06
N ALA A 118 4.00 -8.66 9.33
CA ALA A 118 3.31 -9.38 10.41
C ALA A 118 1.85 -8.93 10.52
N TRP A 119 1.58 -7.62 10.52
CA TRP A 119 0.22 -7.09 10.51
C TRP A 119 -0.58 -7.58 9.30
N LYS A 120 0.00 -7.51 8.10
CA LYS A 120 -0.72 -7.90 6.88
C LYS A 120 -1.02 -9.39 6.84
N ILE A 121 -0.04 -10.24 7.17
CA ILE A 121 -0.16 -11.70 7.19
C ILE A 121 -1.20 -12.13 8.23
N ASN A 122 -1.24 -11.49 9.39
CA ASN A 122 -2.22 -11.79 10.44
C ASN A 122 -3.63 -11.29 10.11
N SER A 123 -3.77 -10.26 9.27
CA SER A 123 -5.07 -9.74 8.84
C SER A 123 -5.78 -10.60 7.78
N ILE A 124 -5.06 -11.52 7.13
CA ILE A 124 -5.59 -12.34 6.03
C ILE A 124 -6.14 -13.65 6.59
N LYS A 125 -7.44 -13.92 6.35
CA LYS A 125 -8.10 -15.19 6.73
C LYS A 125 -7.77 -16.35 5.77
N ASN A 126 -7.50 -16.05 4.50
CA ASN A 126 -7.21 -17.05 3.45
C ASN A 126 -5.73 -17.49 3.45
N GLU A 127 -5.48 -18.79 3.64
CA GLU A 127 -4.10 -19.31 3.76
C GLU A 127 -3.30 -19.21 2.45
N ASP A 128 -3.90 -19.39 1.27
CA ASP A 128 -3.20 -19.26 -0.02
C ASP A 128 -2.70 -17.82 -0.24
N ARG A 129 -3.52 -16.83 0.13
CA ARG A 129 -3.11 -15.42 0.07
C ARG A 129 -2.03 -15.15 1.10
N LYS A 130 -2.13 -15.73 2.28
CA LYS A 130 -1.13 -15.60 3.34
C LYS A 130 0.22 -16.15 2.90
N GLU A 131 0.25 -17.28 2.20
CA GLU A 131 1.47 -17.85 1.62
C GLU A 131 2.09 -16.93 0.56
N LYS A 132 1.29 -16.33 -0.33
CA LYS A 132 1.76 -15.33 -1.30
C LYS A 132 2.43 -14.14 -0.61
N TRP A 133 1.84 -13.65 0.48
CA TRP A 133 2.41 -12.55 1.28
C TRP A 133 3.68 -12.97 2.03
N LYS A 134 3.74 -14.19 2.58
CA LYS A 134 4.97 -14.75 3.17
C LYS A 134 6.10 -14.85 2.14
N ARG A 135 5.81 -15.35 0.94
CA ARG A 135 6.79 -15.43 -0.15
C ARG A 135 7.30 -14.04 -0.54
N ALA A 136 6.40 -13.07 -0.68
CA ALA A 136 6.79 -11.70 -0.98
C ALA A 136 7.65 -11.08 0.13
N GLN A 137 7.32 -11.32 1.39
CA GLN A 137 8.12 -10.91 2.54
C GLN A 137 9.55 -11.45 2.44
N THR A 138 9.73 -12.74 2.16
CA THR A 138 11.07 -13.36 1.98
C THR A 138 11.85 -12.70 0.85
N ILE A 139 11.21 -12.47 -0.30
CA ILE A 139 11.84 -11.83 -1.46
C ILE A 139 12.31 -10.41 -1.12
N ILE A 140 11.46 -9.63 -0.44
CA ILE A 140 11.73 -8.24 -0.09
C ILE A 140 12.91 -8.13 0.87
N PHE A 141 12.96 -8.98 1.90
CA PHE A 141 14.08 -9.00 2.84
C PHE A 141 15.35 -9.56 2.24
N THR A 142 15.26 -10.52 1.31
CA THR A 142 16.45 -11.08 0.62
C THR A 142 17.10 -10.05 -0.31
N ASN A 143 16.31 -9.13 -0.86
CA ASN A 143 16.79 -8.09 -1.78
C ASN A 143 16.99 -6.72 -1.10
N ASP A 144 16.86 -6.64 0.23
CA ASP A 144 17.01 -5.43 1.03
C ASP A 144 16.20 -4.23 0.52
N TRP A 145 14.96 -4.45 0.06
CA TRP A 145 14.15 -3.35 -0.47
C TRP A 145 13.61 -2.45 0.62
N SER A 146 13.75 -1.15 0.39
CA SER A 146 13.26 -0.10 1.28
C SER A 146 11.74 0.11 1.18
N ILE A 147 11.14 0.71 2.20
CA ILE A 147 9.74 1.16 2.20
C ILE A 147 9.50 2.14 1.04
N ARG A 148 10.51 2.94 0.68
CA ARG A 148 10.42 3.86 -0.46
C ARG A 148 10.30 3.11 -1.79
N GLU A 149 11.08 2.06 -1.99
CA GLU A 149 11.00 1.24 -3.20
C GLU A 149 9.66 0.51 -3.30
N LEU A 150 9.16 -0.03 -2.18
CA LEU A 150 7.84 -0.67 -2.12
C LEU A 150 6.70 0.29 -2.50
N ARG A 151 6.85 1.59 -2.24
CA ARG A 151 5.88 2.61 -2.69
C ARG A 151 5.95 2.89 -4.17
N GLN A 152 7.15 2.82 -4.74
CA GLN A 152 7.38 3.05 -6.16
C GLN A 152 6.87 1.89 -7.03
N MET A 153 6.71 0.69 -6.45
CA MET A 153 6.16 -0.49 -7.14
C MET A 153 4.70 -0.37 -7.58
N GLU A 154 3.99 0.71 -7.23
CA GLU A 154 2.68 1.01 -7.83
C GLU A 154 2.78 1.34 -9.32
N ASP A 155 3.88 1.99 -9.71
CA ASP A 155 4.11 2.44 -11.08
C ASP A 155 4.92 1.39 -11.85
N ASP A 156 4.31 0.85 -12.91
CA ASP A 156 4.88 -0.18 -13.79
C ASP A 156 6.17 0.26 -14.52
N LYS A 157 6.33 1.56 -14.70
CA LYS A 157 7.51 2.19 -15.31
C LYS A 157 8.72 2.25 -14.38
N THR A 158 8.54 2.00 -13.08
CA THR A 158 9.65 2.13 -12.13
C THR A 158 10.59 0.93 -12.18
N PRO A 159 11.90 1.14 -11.98
CA PRO A 159 12.84 0.03 -11.88
C PRO A 159 12.58 -0.84 -10.64
N ALA A 160 11.93 -0.29 -9.60
CA ALA A 160 11.51 -1.05 -8.42
C ALA A 160 10.44 -2.10 -8.79
N TYR A 161 9.41 -1.71 -9.56
CA TYR A 161 8.39 -2.63 -10.04
C TYR A 161 8.98 -3.73 -10.94
N GLN A 162 9.82 -3.36 -11.92
CA GLN A 162 10.42 -4.34 -12.82
C GLN A 162 11.30 -5.36 -12.08
N ARG A 163 12.05 -4.92 -11.06
CA ARG A 163 12.81 -5.82 -10.19
C ARG A 163 11.88 -6.72 -9.38
N ALA A 164 10.75 -6.21 -8.88
CA ALA A 164 9.77 -7.00 -8.13
C ALA A 164 9.15 -8.13 -8.96
N ILE A 165 8.74 -7.84 -10.20
CA ILE A 165 8.19 -8.85 -11.10
C ILE A 165 9.24 -9.90 -11.46
N LYS A 166 10.48 -9.47 -11.77
CA LYS A 166 11.60 -10.39 -12.06
C LYS A 166 11.96 -11.28 -10.86
N ALA A 167 11.81 -10.77 -9.65
CA ALA A 167 12.04 -11.53 -8.42
C ALA A 167 10.89 -12.50 -8.08
N GLY A 168 9.80 -12.51 -8.85
CA GLY A 168 8.68 -13.42 -8.68
C GLY A 168 7.56 -12.90 -7.77
N ILE A 169 7.50 -11.60 -7.51
CA ILE A 169 6.34 -10.99 -6.85
C ILE A 169 5.20 -10.84 -7.86
N LEU A 170 3.99 -11.19 -7.43
CA LEU A 170 2.78 -11.02 -8.23
C LEU A 170 2.49 -9.54 -8.47
N ASP A 171 2.09 -9.20 -9.70
CA ASP A 171 1.79 -7.82 -10.11
C ASP A 171 0.75 -7.15 -9.18
N SER A 172 -0.33 -7.86 -8.89
CA SER A 172 -1.39 -7.37 -7.99
C SER A 172 -0.86 -7.00 -6.60
N LEU A 173 0.17 -7.70 -6.12
CA LEU A 173 0.79 -7.46 -4.82
C LEU A 173 1.75 -6.26 -4.90
N ALA A 174 2.58 -6.20 -5.96
CA ALA A 174 3.53 -5.12 -6.21
C ALA A 174 2.81 -3.77 -6.27
N ARG A 175 1.70 -3.70 -7.02
CA ARG A 175 0.89 -2.48 -7.11
C ARG A 175 0.12 -2.18 -5.83
N GLY A 176 -0.19 -3.22 -5.05
CA GLY A 176 -0.94 -3.12 -3.80
C GLY A 176 -0.14 -2.50 -2.65
N PHE A 177 1.20 -2.62 -2.64
CA PHE A 177 2.02 -2.25 -1.48
C PHE A 177 1.82 -0.82 -0.99
N ARG A 178 1.71 0.17 -1.87
CA ARG A 178 1.47 1.57 -1.45
C ARG A 178 0.17 1.72 -0.66
N ARG A 179 -0.90 1.07 -1.13
CA ARG A 179 -2.22 1.10 -0.48
C ARG A 179 -2.15 0.41 0.88
N GLU A 180 -1.51 -0.74 0.95
CA GLU A 180 -1.38 -1.53 2.18
C GLU A 180 -0.52 -0.82 3.24
N LEU A 181 0.60 -0.21 2.82
CA LEU A 181 1.43 0.61 3.71
C LEU A 181 0.66 1.82 4.27
N ARG A 182 -0.28 2.37 3.50
CA ARG A 182 -1.15 3.45 3.98
C ARG A 182 -2.14 2.93 5.03
N GLN A 183 -2.74 1.77 4.80
CA GLN A 183 -3.67 1.14 5.76
C GLN A 183 -2.96 0.78 7.07
N TYR A 184 -1.77 0.19 6.99
CA TYR A 184 -0.96 -0.09 8.17
C TYR A 184 -0.66 1.15 9.00
N ARG A 185 -0.27 2.27 8.36
CA ARG A 185 -0.05 3.52 9.10
C ARG A 185 -1.31 4.03 9.78
N GLN A 186 -2.47 3.83 9.16
CA GLN A 186 -3.75 4.20 9.79
C GLN A 186 -4.08 3.29 10.97
N SER A 187 -3.81 1.99 10.88
CA SER A 187 -4.04 1.06 12.00
C SER A 187 -3.12 1.37 13.18
N VAL A 188 -1.83 1.64 12.92
CA VAL A 188 -0.86 2.01 13.98
C VAL A 188 -1.23 3.32 14.65
N ARG A 189 -1.75 4.30 13.90
CA ARG A 189 -2.25 5.56 14.49
C ARG A 189 -3.44 5.31 15.40
N ARG A 190 -4.43 4.55 14.93
CA ARG A 190 -5.62 4.22 15.73
C ARG A 190 -5.26 3.50 17.03
N THR A 191 -4.40 2.47 16.97
CA THR A 191 -3.98 1.77 18.17
C THR A 191 -3.21 2.67 19.11
N ARG A 192 -2.31 3.53 18.60
CA ARG A 192 -1.59 4.50 19.43
C ARG A 192 -2.53 5.49 20.12
N ASP A 193 -3.55 5.98 19.40
CA ASP A 193 -4.56 6.88 19.95
C ASP A 193 -5.43 6.18 21.01
N GLU A 194 -5.77 4.90 20.81
CA GLU A 194 -6.47 4.06 21.78
C GLU A 194 -5.63 3.83 23.05
N TYR A 195 -4.36 3.46 22.92
CA TYR A 195 -3.43 3.31 24.05
C TYR A 195 -3.23 4.63 24.79
N ALA A 196 -3.10 5.74 24.07
CA ALA A 196 -3.00 7.07 24.68
C ALA A 196 -4.30 7.45 25.42
N ALA A 197 -5.47 7.11 24.88
CA ALA A 197 -6.75 7.32 25.54
C ALA A 197 -6.91 6.45 26.80
N VAL A 198 -6.44 5.20 26.78
CA VAL A 198 -6.43 4.31 27.95
C VAL A 198 -5.50 4.86 29.04
N ILE A 199 -4.30 5.29 28.69
CA ILE A 199 -3.35 5.91 29.64
C ILE A 199 -3.90 7.23 30.19
N ALA A 200 -4.56 8.05 29.36
CA ALA A 200 -5.19 9.28 29.81
C ALA A 200 -6.38 9.03 30.75
N LEU A 201 -7.15 7.97 30.52
CA LEU A 201 -8.22 7.53 31.42
C LEU A 201 -7.67 7.01 32.76
N ASP A 202 -6.56 6.28 32.73
CA ASP A 202 -5.87 5.80 33.94
C ASP A 202 -5.27 6.97 34.75
N ALA A 203 -4.70 7.97 34.06
CA ALA A 203 -4.17 9.18 34.69
C ALA A 203 -5.24 10.13 35.27
N LEU A 204 -6.48 10.06 34.77
CA LEU A 204 -7.64 10.78 35.32
C LEU A 204 -8.38 9.99 36.42
N GLY A 205 -8.01 8.72 36.65
CA GLY A 205 -8.54 7.83 37.69
C GLY A 205 -7.74 7.84 38.99
N GLY A 206 -7.07 8.95 39.31
CA GLY A 206 -6.36 9.13 40.58
C GLY A 206 -7.32 9.29 41.76
N GLY A 207 -7.73 8.17 42.38
CA GLY A 207 -8.35 8.13 43.70
C GLY A 207 -9.14 6.85 43.98
N ASP A 208 -8.49 5.79 44.46
CA ASP A 208 -8.53 5.48 45.89
C ASP A 208 -7.46 4.43 46.27
N SER A 209 -7.02 4.55 47.51
CA SER A 209 -5.99 3.79 48.18
C SER A 209 -6.46 2.36 48.46
N THR A 210 -5.55 1.39 48.48
CA THR A 210 -5.25 0.60 49.69
C THR A 210 -4.10 -0.37 49.40
N ILE A 211 -2.97 -0.01 50.01
CA ILE A 211 -1.89 -0.92 50.37
C ILE A 211 -2.49 -1.98 51.30
N THR A 212 -2.49 -3.24 50.88
CA THR A 212 -2.52 -4.37 51.83
C THR A 212 -1.37 -5.29 51.49
N SER A 213 -0.26 -5.00 52.18
CA SER A 213 0.73 -5.97 52.62
C SER A 213 0.04 -7.24 53.10
N ILE A 214 0.36 -8.39 52.52
CA ILE A 214 0.37 -9.67 53.24
C ILE A 214 1.68 -10.36 52.91
N VAL A 215 2.62 -10.20 53.84
CA VAL A 215 3.69 -11.14 54.14
C VAL A 215 3.07 -12.17 55.08
N ASP A 216 2.96 -13.41 54.63
CA ASP A 216 3.46 -14.65 55.26
C ASP A 216 2.96 -15.87 54.47
#